data_AF-A0AAD7VYK1-F1
#
_entry.id   AF-A0AAD7VYK1-F1
#
_cell.length_a   1.000
_cell.length_b   1.000
_cell.length_c   1.000
_cell.angle_alpha   90.00
_cell.angle_beta   90.00
_cell.angle_gamma   90.00
#
_symmetry.space_group_name_H-M   'P 1'
#
loop_
_entity.id
_entity.type
_entity.pdbx_description
1 polymer ?
#
loop_
_entity_poly.entity_id
_entity_poly.type
_entity_poly.pdbx_seq_one_letter_code
_entity_poly.pdbx_strand_id
1 'polypeptide(L)'
;MNVHLWGVFAALFFFFFEGRLVDGNKPKKQRPYGCISLLGMEGGGIRDSQISASSVQYGLLGLERWGPELARLNNKGIKGIKAWTADSRDRNPWIE
;
A
#
# COMPACT_ATOMS: atom_id res chain seq x y z
N MET A 1 -7.17 -40.75 -37.57
CA MET A 1 -6.64 -40.08 -36.37
C MET A 1 -7.81 -39.46 -35.61
N ASN A 2 -8.03 -39.87 -34.37
CA ASN A 2 -9.29 -39.73 -33.62
C ASN A 2 -9.58 -38.30 -33.14
N VAL A 3 -10.68 -37.70 -33.61
CA VAL A 3 -11.24 -36.41 -33.16
C VAL A 3 -11.79 -36.44 -31.72
N HIS A 4 -11.96 -37.63 -31.13
CA HIS A 4 -12.46 -37.79 -29.77
C HIS A 4 -11.46 -37.41 -28.66
N LEU A 5 -10.15 -37.35 -28.95
CA LEU A 5 -9.13 -37.04 -27.93
C LEU A 5 -8.92 -35.53 -27.72
N TRP A 6 -9.22 -34.71 -28.72
CA TRP A 6 -9.06 -33.25 -28.65
C TRP A 6 -10.11 -32.59 -27.74
N GLY A 7 -11.31 -33.17 -27.64
CA GLY A 7 -12.37 -32.65 -26.76
C GLY A 7 -12.01 -32.76 -25.27
N VAL A 8 -11.34 -33.83 -24.86
CA VAL A 8 -10.93 -34.03 -23.45
C VAL A 8 -9.78 -33.11 -23.07
N PHE A 9 -8.84 -32.86 -24.00
CA PHE A 9 -7.76 -31.91 -23.79
C PHE A 9 -8.26 -30.46 -23.70
N ALA A 10 -9.24 -30.07 -24.53
CA ALA A 10 -9.85 -28.74 -24.46
C ALA A 10 -10.65 -28.54 -23.16
N ALA A 11 -11.39 -29.56 -22.69
CA ALA A 11 -12.17 -29.49 -21.45
C ALA A 11 -11.28 -29.36 -20.19
N LEU A 12 -10.14 -30.06 -20.15
CA LEU A 12 -9.17 -29.92 -19.05
C LEU A 12 -8.44 -28.58 -19.10
N PHE A 13 -8.20 -28.01 -20.29
CA PHE A 13 -7.62 -26.68 -20.43
C PHE A 13 -8.60 -25.59 -19.94
N PHE A 14 -9.90 -25.75 -20.22
CA PHE A 14 -10.95 -24.86 -19.71
C PHE A 14 -11.14 -24.98 -18.18
N PHE A 15 -11.09 -26.19 -17.62
CA PHE A 15 -11.22 -26.40 -16.17
C PHE A 15 -9.98 -25.98 -15.35
N PHE A 16 -8.79 -25.92 -15.97
CA PHE A 16 -7.58 -25.51 -15.27
C PHE A 16 -7.35 -23.99 -15.29
N PHE A 17 -7.92 -23.26 -16.27
CA PHE A 17 -7.78 -21.80 -16.37
C PHE A 17 -8.85 -21.03 -15.59
N GLU A 18 -9.97 -21.66 -15.21
CA GLU A 18 -10.97 -21.07 -14.30
C GLU A 18 -10.61 -21.29 -12.82
N GLY A 19 -9.32 -21.20 -12.52
CA GLY A 19 -8.77 -21.22 -11.17
C GLY A 19 -9.10 -19.92 -10.45
N ARG A 20 -10.31 -19.89 -9.87
CA ARG A 20 -10.68 -19.16 -8.65
C ARG A 20 -10.06 -17.75 -8.58
N LEU A 21 -10.80 -16.75 -9.05
CA LEU A 21 -10.56 -15.35 -8.70
C LEU A 21 -10.29 -15.28 -7.20
N VAL A 22 -9.02 -15.07 -6.86
CA VAL A 22 -8.65 -14.57 -5.55
C VAL A 22 -9.28 -13.20 -5.54
N ASP A 23 -10.46 -13.10 -4.94
CA ASP A 23 -11.02 -11.81 -4.54
C ASP A 23 -10.03 -11.24 -3.54
N GLY A 24 -9.01 -10.58 -4.06
CA GLY A 24 -7.96 -9.93 -3.31
C GLY A 24 -8.68 -9.03 -2.33
N ASN A 25 -8.55 -9.37 -1.04
CA ASN A 25 -9.06 -8.66 0.13
C ASN A 25 -9.40 -7.20 -0.20
N LYS A 26 -10.61 -6.93 -0.69
CA LYS A 26 -11.07 -5.56 -0.83
C LYS A 26 -11.42 -5.12 0.58
N PRO A 27 -10.85 -4.02 1.08
CA PRO A 27 -11.17 -3.55 2.42
C PRO A 27 -12.69 -3.35 2.50
N LYS A 28 -13.33 -4.04 3.44
CA LYS A 28 -14.76 -3.86 3.72
C LYS A 28 -14.97 -2.38 4.00
N LYS A 29 -15.77 -1.71 3.17
CA LYS A 29 -16.18 -0.31 3.39
C LYS A 29 -17.06 -0.26 4.63
N GLN A 30 -16.44 -0.26 5.81
CA GLN A 30 -17.11 -0.10 7.09
C GLN A 30 -17.70 1.30 7.14
N ARG A 31 -18.99 1.40 7.45
CA ARG A 31 -19.58 2.70 7.81
C ARG A 31 -19.02 3.08 9.18
N PRO A 32 -18.27 4.17 9.28
CA PRO A 32 -17.76 4.62 10.57
C PRO A 32 -18.93 5.05 11.46
N TYR A 33 -18.96 4.53 12.67
CA TYR A 33 -19.94 4.88 13.68
C TYR A 33 -19.53 6.23 14.31
N GLY A 34 -19.90 7.35 13.69
CA GLY A 34 -19.59 8.71 14.20
C GLY A 34 -18.30 9.34 13.66
N CYS A 35 -17.73 10.32 14.38
CA CYS A 35 -16.50 11.06 14.01
C CYS A 35 -15.21 10.24 14.22
N ILE A 36 -15.25 8.98 13.79
CA ILE A 36 -14.12 8.00 13.84
C ILE A 36 -13.77 7.48 12.43
N SER A 37 -14.31 8.13 11.40
CA SER A 37 -14.05 7.81 10.00
C SER A 37 -12.56 7.93 9.69
N LEU A 38 -12.01 6.92 9.01
CA LEU A 38 -10.69 7.02 8.41
C LEU A 38 -10.69 8.18 7.39
N LEU A 39 -9.92 9.23 7.66
CA LEU A 39 -9.82 10.41 6.80
C LEU A 39 -9.03 10.17 5.50
N GLY A 40 -8.33 9.04 5.42
CA GLY A 40 -7.60 8.65 4.22
C GLY A 40 -6.07 8.79 4.29
N MET A 41 -5.49 8.89 5.49
CA MET A 41 -4.02 8.78 5.66
C MET A 41 -3.49 7.42 5.20
N GLU A 42 -4.12 6.32 5.62
CA GLU A 42 -3.74 4.96 5.16
C GLU A 42 -4.18 4.71 3.70
N GLY A 43 -5.44 5.05 3.39
CA GLY A 43 -6.08 4.71 2.12
C GLY A 43 -5.74 5.62 0.94
N GLY A 44 -4.79 6.55 1.07
CA GLY A 44 -4.41 7.46 -0.01
C GLY A 44 -5.41 8.58 -0.30
N GLY A 45 -6.41 8.80 0.58
CA GLY A 45 -7.38 9.89 0.44
C GLY A 45 -6.78 11.28 0.71
N ILE A 46 -5.80 11.35 1.62
CA ILE A 46 -4.93 12.53 1.80
C ILE A 46 -3.73 12.32 0.88
N ARG A 47 -3.40 13.31 0.04
CA ARG A 47 -2.28 13.23 -0.90
C ARG A 47 -0.96 13.46 -0.18
N ASP A 48 0.13 12.87 -0.67
CA ASP A 48 1.48 13.08 -0.10
C ASP A 48 1.86 14.57 -0.07
N SER A 49 1.41 15.35 -1.05
CA SER A 49 1.65 16.79 -1.14
C SER A 49 0.93 17.62 -0.06
N GLN A 50 -0.01 17.02 0.67
CA GLN A 50 -0.73 17.68 1.76
C GLN A 50 -0.08 17.44 3.11
N ILE A 51 0.86 16.48 3.20
CA ILE A 51 1.55 16.13 4.44
C ILE A 51 2.86 16.89 4.48
N SER A 52 3.03 17.74 5.48
CA SER A 52 4.22 18.56 5.68
C SER A 52 4.87 18.25 7.02
N ALA A 53 6.18 18.46 7.12
CA ALA A 53 6.91 18.27 8.36
C ALA A 53 8.00 19.32 8.52
N SER A 54 8.43 19.53 9.76
CA SER A 54 9.49 20.47 10.11
C SER A 54 10.85 20.10 9.50
N SER A 55 11.18 18.82 9.52
CA SER A 55 12.44 18.27 9.06
C SER A 55 12.27 16.82 8.62
N VAL A 56 13.27 16.35 7.88
CA VAL A 56 13.32 14.98 7.35
C VAL A 56 14.70 14.44 7.59
N GLN A 57 14.78 13.25 8.17
CA GLN A 57 16.05 12.53 8.27
C GLN A 57 16.45 12.00 6.90
N TYR A 58 17.76 12.11 6.63
CA TYR A 58 18.41 11.46 5.51
C TYR A 58 19.40 10.41 6.05
N GLY A 59 19.50 9.29 5.35
CA GLY A 59 20.27 8.13 5.79
C GLY A 59 21.56 8.04 5.02
N LEU A 60 22.08 6.82 4.87
CA LEU A 60 23.41 6.60 4.31
C LEU A 60 23.56 7.27 2.94
N LEU A 61 24.44 8.29 2.87
CA LEU A 61 24.73 9.07 1.66
C LEU A 61 23.49 9.70 0.98
N GLY A 62 22.40 9.94 1.72
CA GLY A 62 21.17 10.49 1.16
C GLY A 62 20.37 9.52 0.29
N LEU A 63 20.73 8.23 0.27
CA LEU A 63 20.01 7.19 -0.47
C LEU A 63 18.67 6.83 0.19
N GLU A 64 18.55 7.09 1.49
CA GLU A 64 17.38 6.82 2.31
C GLU A 64 16.79 8.14 2.81
N ARG A 65 15.48 8.34 2.61
CA ARG A 65 14.76 9.56 2.99
C ARG A 65 13.50 9.18 3.76
N TRP A 66 13.39 9.65 5.01
CA TRP A 66 12.23 9.41 5.88
C TRP A 66 11.25 10.58 5.79
N GLY A 67 10.70 10.80 4.60
CA GLY A 67 9.80 11.93 4.33
C GLY A 67 8.41 11.78 4.97
N PRO A 68 7.67 12.90 5.16
CA PRO A 68 6.32 12.90 5.72
C PRO A 68 5.33 12.04 4.93
N GLU A 69 5.54 11.88 3.62
CA GLU A 69 4.76 11.00 2.75
C GLU A 69 4.76 9.53 3.21
N LEU A 70 5.78 9.13 3.97
CA LEU A 70 5.89 7.77 4.49
C LEU A 70 5.18 7.57 5.83
N ALA A 71 4.65 8.63 6.47
CA ALA A 71 3.97 8.58 7.77
C ALA A 71 2.57 7.93 7.72
N ARG A 72 2.29 7.12 6.70
CA ARG A 72 1.01 6.45 6.51
C ARG A 72 0.93 5.18 7.36
N LEU A 73 -0.25 4.94 7.94
CA LEU A 73 -0.51 3.70 8.68
C LEU A 73 -0.41 2.49 7.73
N ASN A 74 0.12 1.36 8.23
CA ASN A 74 0.33 0.12 7.47
C ASN A 74 1.12 0.30 6.16
N ASN A 75 1.98 1.32 6.09
CA ASN A 75 2.83 1.53 4.92
C ASN A 75 3.80 0.36 4.75
N LYS A 76 3.70 -0.34 3.61
CA LYS A 76 4.60 -1.45 3.28
C LYS A 76 5.94 -0.98 2.73
N GLY A 77 6.06 0.31 2.36
CA GLY A 77 7.28 0.94 1.88
C GLY A 77 7.85 0.30 0.60
N ILE A 78 8.74 0.99 -0.09
CA ILE A 78 9.39 0.46 -1.31
C ILE A 78 10.76 -0.16 -0.97
N LYS A 79 11.42 0.30 0.09
CA LYS A 79 12.80 -0.10 0.47
C LYS A 79 13.03 -0.06 1.98
N GLY A 80 12.20 -0.76 2.76
CA GLY A 80 12.37 -0.88 4.23
C GLY A 80 12.03 0.36 5.07
N ILE A 81 12.03 1.56 4.47
CA ILE A 81 11.61 2.80 5.11
C ILE A 81 10.08 2.87 5.08
N LYS A 82 9.46 2.89 6.26
CA LYS A 82 8.00 2.79 6.43
C LYS A 82 7.38 3.94 7.21
N ALA A 83 8.19 4.91 7.62
CA ALA A 83 7.77 5.98 8.50
C ALA A 83 8.53 7.26 8.21
N TRP A 84 7.95 8.37 8.64
CA TRP A 84 8.65 9.64 8.78
C TRP A 84 9.48 9.65 10.05
N THR A 85 10.62 10.34 10.00
CA THR A 85 11.39 10.66 11.19
C THR A 85 12.05 12.03 10.99
N ALA A 86 12.02 12.84 12.03
CA ALA A 86 12.65 14.16 12.04
C ALA A 86 14.18 14.04 12.01
N ASP A 87 14.85 15.11 11.55
CA ASP A 87 16.31 15.21 11.65
C ASP A 87 16.69 15.30 13.14
N SER A 88 17.72 14.56 13.54
CA SER A 88 18.35 14.65 14.87
C SER A 88 18.70 16.07 15.35
N ARG A 89 18.88 17.03 14.42
CA ARG A 89 19.20 18.43 14.72
C ARG A 89 17.98 19.30 15.04
N ASP A 90 16.78 18.80 14.75
CA ASP A 90 15.53 19.51 14.99
C ASP A 90 15.13 19.39 16.47
N ARG A 91 15.02 20.54 17.16
CA ARG A 91 14.67 20.59 18.59
C ARG A 91 13.16 20.61 18.82
N ASN A 92 12.36 20.93 17.80
CA ASN A 92 10.91 21.01 17.91
C ASN A 92 10.25 20.41 16.67
N PRO A 93 10.35 19.07 16.50
CA PRO A 93 9.84 18.41 15.31
C PRO A 93 8.32 18.41 15.26
N TRP A 94 7.75 18.66 14.07
CA TRP A 94 6.30 18.61 13.84
C TRP A 94 5.96 17.96 12.49
N ILE A 95 4.72 17.45 12.38
CA ILE A 95 4.12 16.90 11.17
C ILE A 95 2.65 17.32 11.11
N GLU A 96 2.17 17.75 9.94
CA GLU A 96 0.79 18.21 9.68
C GLU A 96 0.23 17.67 8.37
#